data_AF-A0A0M3JND5-F1
#
_entry.id   AF-A0A0M3JND5-F1
#
_cell.length_a   1.000
_cell.length_b   1.000
_cell.length_c   1.000
_cell.angle_alpha   90.00
_cell.angle_beta   90.00
_cell.angle_gamma   90.00
#
_symmetry.space_group_name_H-M   'P 1'
#
loop_
_entity.id
_entity.type
_entity.pdbx_description
1 polymer ?
#
loop_
_entity_poly.entity_id
_entity_poly.type
_entity_poly.pdbx_seq_one_letter_code
_entity_poly.pdbx_strand_id
1 'polypeptide(L)'
;MGEGPRNDIFYNRFGNILLVCGFGNISAGKMEFWNVDERKEILRIDVPNTTFLEWAPDGQHLMTATTTPRLRIDNCYRIWHYSGRLIHQASFDYPKELWQ
;
A
#
# COMPACT_ATOMS: atom_id res chain seq x y z
N MET A 1 -0.90 -4.84 -23.08
CA MET A 1 -0.90 -4.99 -21.61
C MET A 1 -0.32 -3.71 -21.03
N GLY A 2 -1.16 -2.79 -20.55
CA GLY A 2 -0.69 -1.52 -20.00
C GLY A 2 -0.17 -1.70 -18.58
N GLU A 3 1.01 -1.16 -18.29
CA GLU A 3 1.44 -0.95 -16.90
C GLU A 3 0.43 0.01 -16.25
N GLY A 4 -0.08 -0.35 -15.07
CA GLY A 4 -1.03 0.50 -14.35
C GLY A 4 -0.40 1.85 -13.97
N PRO A 5 -1.20 2.85 -13.57
CA PRO A 5 -0.70 4.16 -13.19
C PRO A 5 0.24 4.03 -11.99
N ARG A 6 1.42 4.64 -12.11
CA ARG A 6 2.42 4.86 -11.05
C ARG A 6 2.31 6.32 -10.65
N ASN A 7 1.32 6.64 -9.82
CA ASN A 7 0.96 8.03 -9.53
C ASN A 7 1.62 8.57 -8.26
N ASP A 8 2.01 7.67 -7.35
CA ASP A 8 2.57 8.03 -6.06
C ASP A 8 3.90 7.31 -5.85
N ILE A 9 4.84 8.02 -5.21
CA ILE A 9 6.20 7.55 -4.96
C ILE A 9 6.57 7.91 -3.51
N PHE A 10 7.04 6.92 -2.76
CA PHE A 10 7.42 7.09 -1.36
C PHE A 10 8.76 6.40 -1.09
N TYR A 11 9.70 7.12 -0.49
CA TYR A 11 10.87 6.49 0.13
C TYR A 11 10.52 6.04 1.54
N ASN A 12 11.10 4.93 1.98
CA ASN A 12 11.16 4.63 3.40
C ASN A 12 12.04 5.68 4.12
N ARG A 13 11.97 5.70 5.45
CA ARG A 13 12.69 6.69 6.27
C ARG A 13 14.20 6.77 6.01
N PHE A 14 14.82 5.66 5.62
CA PHE A 14 16.27 5.57 5.39
C PHE A 14 16.68 5.82 3.94
N GLY A 15 15.72 5.96 3.01
CA GLY A 15 15.97 6.23 1.60
C GLY A 15 16.47 5.04 0.79
N ASN A 16 16.62 3.85 1.38
CA ASN A 16 17.14 2.66 0.69
C ASN A 16 16.06 1.81 0.02
N ILE A 17 14.78 2.02 0.37
CA ILE A 17 13.64 1.36 -0.26
C ILE A 17 12.72 2.41 -0.86
N LEU A 18 12.38 2.22 -2.13
CA LEU A 18 11.43 3.04 -2.88
C LEU A 18 10.16 2.23 -3.12
N LEU A 19 9.02 2.80 -2.74
CA LEU A 19 7.70 2.31 -3.10
C LEU A 19 7.15 3.17 -4.23
N VAL A 20 6.75 2.53 -5.31
CA VAL A 20 5.98 3.14 -6.39
C VAL A 20 4.60 2.51 -6.41
N CYS A 21 3.56 3.32 -6.35
CA CYS A 21 2.19 2.80 -6.28
C CYS A 21 1.18 3.68 -7.01
N GLY A 22 -0.02 3.14 -7.17
CA GLY A 22 -1.15 3.87 -7.73
C GLY A 22 -2.46 3.23 -7.32
N PHE A 23 -3.24 3.95 -6.51
CA PHE A 23 -4.51 3.50 -5.96
C PHE A 23 -5.73 4.23 -6.54
N GLY A 24 -5.58 4.79 -7.75
CA GLY A 24 -6.63 5.52 -8.46
C GLY A 24 -7.72 4.63 -9.07
N ASN A 25 -8.21 4.99 -10.27
CA ASN A 25 -9.32 4.35 -11.00
C ASN A 25 -9.09 2.89 -11.44
N ILE A 26 -8.12 2.17 -10.85
CA ILE A 26 -7.82 0.78 -11.20
C ILE A 26 -8.03 -0.08 -9.97
N SER A 27 -8.96 -1.03 -10.09
CA SER A 27 -9.38 -1.96 -9.06
C SER A 27 -8.26 -2.80 -8.44
N ALA A 28 -7.10 -2.95 -9.10
CA ALA A 28 -6.03 -3.82 -8.64
C ALA A 28 -5.13 -3.21 -7.54
N GLY A 29 -4.97 -1.87 -7.51
CA GLY A 29 -4.10 -1.16 -6.55
C GLY A 29 -2.67 -1.70 -6.50
N LYS A 30 -1.78 -1.28 -7.41
CA LYS A 30 -0.44 -1.87 -7.52
C LYS A 30 0.58 -1.19 -6.61
N MET A 31 1.44 -1.99 -5.98
CA MET A 31 2.60 -1.54 -5.21
C MET A 31 3.86 -2.26 -5.68
N GLU A 32 4.86 -1.49 -6.06
CA GLU A 32 6.17 -1.95 -6.52
C GLU A 32 7.24 -1.47 -5.54
N PHE A 33 8.01 -2.40 -4.99
CA PHE A 33 9.11 -2.10 -4.06
C PHE A 33 10.43 -2.24 -4.77
N TRP A 34 11.32 -1.27 -4.58
CA TRP A 34 12.60 -1.17 -5.26
C TRP A 34 13.73 -0.96 -4.26
N ASN A 35 14.83 -1.68 -4.47
CA ASN A 35 16.10 -1.41 -3.83
C ASN A 35 16.75 -0.24 -4.58
N VAL A 36 17.00 0.85 -3.86
CA VAL A 36 17.49 2.11 -4.45
C VAL A 36 18.97 1.99 -4.84
N ASP A 37 19.77 1.34 -4.01
CA ASP A 37 21.21 1.20 -4.24
C ASP A 37 21.48 0.28 -5.44
N GLU A 38 20.77 -0.85 -5.51
CA GLU A 38 20.88 -1.82 -6.59
C GLU A 38 20.08 -1.44 -7.85
N ARG A 39 19.20 -0.43 -7.75
CA ARG A 39 18.25 -0.02 -8.80
C ARG A 39 17.43 -1.20 -9.34
N LYS A 40 16.98 -2.06 -8.43
CA LYS A 40 16.35 -3.34 -8.77
C LYS A 40 15.00 -3.46 -8.09
N GLU A 41 14.01 -3.95 -8.84
CA GLU A 41 12.71 -4.32 -8.27
C GLU A 41 12.91 -5.46 -7.28
N ILE A 42 12.46 -5.26 -6.04
CA ILE A 42 12.45 -6.28 -4.99
C ILE A 42 11.25 -7.20 -5.25
N LEU A 43 10.06 -6.61 -5.38
CA LEU A 43 8.81 -7.32 -5.66
C LEU A 43 7.69 -6.35 -6.03
N ARG A 44 6.59 -6.94 -6.50
CA ARG A 44 5.32 -6.27 -6.79
C ARG A 44 4.16 -7.03 -6.18
N ILE A 45 3.23 -6.31 -5.58
CA ILE A 45 1.98 -6.87 -5.03
C ILE A 45 0.77 -6.05 -5.46
N ASP A 46 -0.38 -6.72 -5.51
CA ASP A 46 -1.68 -6.10 -5.73
C ASP A 46 -2.37 -5.93 -4.37
N VAL A 47 -2.73 -4.68 -4.05
CA VAL A 47 -3.43 -4.26 -2.84
C VAL A 47 -4.64 -3.41 -3.24
N PRO A 48 -5.72 -4.07 -3.69
CA PRO A 48 -6.90 -3.40 -4.21
C PRO A 48 -7.58 -2.55 -3.14
N ASN A 49 -8.43 -1.62 -3.57
CA ASN A 49 -9.30 -0.84 -2.68
C ASN A 49 -8.57 0.03 -1.64
N THR A 50 -7.28 0.28 -1.81
CA THR A 50 -6.48 1.13 -0.93
C THR A 50 -6.85 2.61 -1.11
N THR A 51 -7.18 3.31 -0.03
CA THR A 51 -7.44 4.75 -0.01
C THR A 51 -6.39 5.53 0.77
N PHE A 52 -5.64 4.83 1.64
CA PHE A 52 -4.60 5.39 2.49
C PHE A 52 -3.35 4.51 2.48
N LEU A 53 -2.18 5.14 2.52
CA LEU A 53 -0.89 4.47 2.65
C LEU A 53 0.06 5.31 3.50
N GLU A 54 0.78 4.66 4.41
CA GLU A 54 1.83 5.31 5.21
C GLU A 54 2.95 4.32 5.58
N TRP A 55 4.19 4.79 5.55
CA TRP A 55 5.34 4.04 6.05
C TRP A 55 5.42 4.10 7.58
N ALA A 56 5.74 2.97 8.19
CA ALA A 56 6.13 2.95 9.59
C ALA A 56 7.49 3.67 9.77
N PRO A 57 7.74 4.28 10.94
CA PRO A 57 8.97 5.01 11.21
C PRO A 57 10.22 4.11 11.31
N ASP A 58 10.03 2.79 11.33
CA ASP A 58 11.09 1.77 11.33
C ASP A 58 11.67 1.49 9.93
N GLY A 59 11.08 2.07 8.88
CA GLY A 59 11.53 1.94 7.49
C GLY A 59 11.38 0.55 6.88
N GLN A 60 10.71 -0.39 7.56
CA GLN A 60 10.54 -1.77 7.11
C GLN A 60 9.08 -2.14 6.91
N HIS A 61 8.18 -1.55 7.70
CA HIS A 61 6.75 -1.81 7.62
C HIS A 61 6.01 -0.65 6.98
N LEU A 62 4.85 -0.96 6.40
CA LEU A 62 3.91 0.03 5.89
C LEU A 62 2.48 -0.39 6.16
N MET A 63 1.62 0.59 6.33
CA MET A 63 0.19 0.42 6.49
C MET A 63 -0.52 0.83 5.20
N THR A 64 -1.46 0.00 4.77
CA THR A 64 -2.47 0.38 3.76
C THR A 64 -3.84 0.30 4.42
N ALA A 65 -4.76 1.21 4.08
CA ALA A 65 -6.13 1.12 4.55
C ALA A 65 -7.15 1.43 3.46
N THR A 66 -8.32 0.84 3.63
CA THR A 66 -9.55 1.15 2.90
C THR A 66 -10.47 1.87 3.88
N THR A 67 -10.76 3.14 3.59
CA THR A 67 -11.43 4.07 4.52
C THR A 67 -12.65 4.75 3.90
N THR A 68 -13.64 4.96 4.77
CA THR A 68 -14.85 5.75 4.52
C THR A 68 -14.52 7.25 4.68
N PRO A 69 -15.14 8.17 3.90
CA PRO A 69 -16.25 7.96 2.95
C PRO A 69 -15.83 7.60 1.53
N ARG A 70 -14.52 7.61 1.22
CA ARG A 70 -14.01 7.43 -0.14
C ARG A 70 -14.37 6.06 -0.72
N LEU A 71 -14.21 5.00 0.08
CA LEU A 71 -14.65 3.66 -0.28
C LEU A 71 -15.35 3.00 0.92
N ARG A 72 -16.58 2.55 0.71
CA ARG A 72 -17.42 1.95 1.77
C ARG A 72 -17.50 0.43 1.72
N ILE A 73 -16.74 -0.18 0.82
CA ILE A 73 -16.60 -1.64 0.69
C ILE A 73 -15.20 -2.02 1.19
N ASP A 74 -15.08 -3.21 1.78
CA ASP A 74 -13.82 -3.77 2.28
C ASP A 74 -13.05 -2.85 3.24
N ASN A 75 -13.75 -2.12 4.13
CA ASN A 75 -13.11 -1.28 5.14
C ASN A 75 -12.14 -2.14 5.96
N CYS A 76 -10.86 -1.80 5.90
CA CYS A 76 -9.82 -2.55 6.58
C CYS A 76 -8.55 -1.72 6.69
N TYR A 77 -7.64 -2.15 7.56
CA TYR A 77 -6.24 -1.79 7.44
C TYR A 77 -5.38 -3.05 7.42
N ARG A 78 -4.24 -2.95 6.76
CA ARG A 78 -3.26 -4.02 6.59
C ARG A 78 -1.87 -3.47 6.90
N ILE A 79 -1.10 -4.24 7.65
CA ILE A 79 0.31 -3.97 7.92
C ILE A 79 1.14 -4.95 7.12
N TRP A 80 2.03 -4.41 6.31
CA TRP A 80 2.92 -5.16 5.43
C TRP A 80 4.35 -4.94 5.87
N HIS A 81 5.19 -5.96 5.67
CA HIS A 81 6.63 -5.78 5.58
C HIS A 81 7.00 -5.50 4.12
N TYR A 82 8.01 -4.67 3.85
CA TYR A 82 8.41 -4.30 2.48
C TYR A 82 8.77 -5.50 1.58
N SER A 83 9.04 -6.67 2.18
CA SER A 83 9.20 -7.95 1.48
C SER A 83 7.87 -8.54 0.95
N GLY A 84 6.77 -7.78 0.96
CA GLY A 84 5.45 -8.19 0.49
C GLY A 84 4.68 -9.09 1.46
N ARG A 85 5.25 -9.39 2.64
CA ARG A 85 4.60 -10.24 3.63
C ARG A 85 3.51 -9.45 4.37
N LEU A 86 2.28 -9.95 4.34
CA LEU A 86 1.20 -9.46 5.19
C LEU A 86 1.48 -9.86 6.64
N ILE A 87 1.65 -8.87 7.52
CA ILE A 87 1.90 -9.08 8.95
C ILE A 87 0.59 -9.12 9.71
N HIS A 88 -0.34 -8.23 9.37
CA HIS A 88 -1.63 -8.13 10.03
C HIS A 88 -2.69 -7.56 9.09
N GLN A 89 -3.93 -7.98 9.29
CA GLN A 89 -5.10 -7.36 8.67
C GLN A 89 -6.24 -7.32 9.68
N ALA A 90 -6.91 -6.17 9.76
CA ALA A 90 -8.16 -6.02 10.48
C ALA A 90 -9.23 -5.49 9.52
N SER A 91 -10.33 -6.22 9.38
CA SER A 91 -11.48 -5.84 8.58
C SER A 91 -12.62 -5.33 9.47
N PHE A 92 -13.42 -4.41 8.93
CA PHE A 92 -14.53 -3.77 9.62
C PHE A 92 -15.80 -3.89 8.79
N ASP A 93 -16.75 -4.66 9.33
CA ASP A 93 -18.09 -4.81 8.74
C ASP A 93 -19.05 -3.76 9.31
N TYR A 94 -20.04 -3.39 8.50
CA TYR A 94 -21.12 -2.51 8.93
C TYR A 94 -21.74 -2.98 10.25
N PRO A 95 -21.97 -2.10 11.26
CA PRO A 95 -21.88 -0.64 11.21
C PRO A 95 -20.51 -0.06 11.61
N LYS A 96 -19.49 -0.89 11.82
CA LYS A 96 -18.14 -0.42 12.18
C LYS A 96 -17.42 -0.05 10.89
N GLU A 97 -17.10 1.22 10.72
CA GLU A 97 -16.38 1.74 9.55
C GLU A 97 -15.06 2.38 9.98
N LEU A 98 -14.03 2.26 9.15
CA LEU A 98 -12.76 2.92 9.36
C LEU A 98 -12.77 4.27 8.65
N TRP A 99 -12.68 5.36 9.40
CA TRP A 99 -12.75 6.73 8.89
C TRP A 99 -11.37 7.34 8.81
N GLN A 100 -11.14 8.18 7.78
CA GLN A 100 -9.94 8.98 7.59
C GLN A 100 -10.29 10.46 7.53
#